data_AF-A0A947MUN8-F1
#
_entry.id   AF-A0A947MUN8-F1
#
_cell.length_a   1.000
_cell.length_b   1.000
_cell.length_c   1.000
_cell.angle_alpha   90.00
_cell.angle_beta   90.00
_cell.angle_gamma   90.00
#
_symmetry.space_group_name_H-M   'P 1'
#
loop_
_entity.id
_entity.type
_entity.pdbx_description
1 polymer ?
#
loop_
_entity_poly.entity_id
_entity_poly.type
_entity_poly.pdbx_seq_one_letter_code
_entity_poly.pdbx_strand_id
1 'polypeptide(L)'
;MIVEALFGLGSLLVLAAVIAMGIVSWRWLEGGKRCLAELGGAARAVRSVAADLPESHPIRRRLEAAPVVEIALEEVAVLMAGEPAEAPARGLVLLQDRFIWVDRFAQIAVHLGLLGTVASLVAADPSNLDLFRSRLPIALGTTLWGLIGALGIGWVGGSIETLLARANRDVRDGLLGSLSQRSPRPEPTPDPPTEP
;
A
#
# COMPACT_ATOMS: atom_id res chain seq x y z
N MET A 1 39.14 8.95 -3.37
CA MET A 1 38.65 7.83 -4.20
C MET A 1 37.26 7.30 -3.80
N ILE A 2 37.07 6.52 -2.73
CA ILE A 2 35.73 5.95 -2.42
C ILE A 2 34.67 7.03 -2.12
N VAL A 3 35.04 8.05 -1.34
CA VAL A 3 34.14 9.17 -1.02
C VAL A 3 33.76 9.95 -2.28
N GLU A 4 34.71 10.26 -3.16
CA GLU A 4 34.44 10.94 -4.44
C GLU A 4 33.60 10.11 -5.40
N ALA A 5 33.74 8.78 -5.34
CA ALA A 5 32.90 7.86 -6.10
C ALA A 5 31.44 7.90 -5.64
N LEU A 6 31.21 7.95 -4.33
CA LEU A 6 29.87 7.98 -3.74
C LEU A 6 29.21 9.36 -3.83
N PHE A 7 30.01 10.44 -3.82
CA PHE A 7 29.54 11.82 -3.78
C PHE A 7 29.95 12.64 -5.02
N GLY A 8 30.30 11.98 -6.12
CA GLY A 8 30.46 12.64 -7.41
C GLY A 8 29.13 13.23 -7.90
N LEU A 9 29.16 14.27 -8.74
CA LEU A 9 27.96 15.02 -9.16
C LEU A 9 26.85 14.11 -9.71
N GLY A 10 27.16 13.15 -10.58
CA GLY A 10 26.18 12.20 -11.11
C GLY A 10 25.60 11.28 -10.04
N SER A 11 26.44 10.82 -9.10
CA SER A 11 26.04 10.01 -7.94
C SER A 11 25.12 10.78 -7.01
N LEU A 12 25.41 12.06 -6.76
CA LEU A 12 24.57 12.96 -5.97
C LEU A 12 23.21 13.22 -6.61
N LEU A 13 23.14 13.36 -7.94
CA LEU A 13 21.87 13.53 -8.65
C LEU A 13 20.99 12.28 -8.53
N VAL A 14 21.58 11.09 -8.72
CA VAL A 14 20.87 9.81 -8.52
C VAL A 14 20.39 9.69 -7.08
N LEU A 15 21.26 9.97 -6.11
CA LEU A 15 20.92 9.95 -4.70
C LEU A 15 19.78 10.91 -4.37
N ALA A 16 19.82 12.15 -4.86
CA ALA A 16 18.76 13.14 -4.63
C ALA A 16 17.41 12.68 -5.20
N ALA A 17 17.40 12.13 -6.42
CA ALA A 17 16.18 11.59 -7.03
C ALA A 17 15.63 10.40 -6.24
N VAL A 18 16.49 9.47 -5.82
CA VAL A 18 16.12 8.32 -4.98
C VAL A 18 15.55 8.77 -3.64
N ILE A 19 16.18 9.74 -2.98
CA ILE A 19 15.69 10.30 -1.71
C ILE A 19 14.31 10.93 -1.92
N ALA A 20 14.12 11.71 -2.98
CA ALA A 20 12.83 12.34 -3.26
C ALA A 20 11.72 11.29 -3.46
N MET A 21 11.97 10.26 -4.27
CA MET A 21 11.02 9.14 -4.45
C MET A 21 10.74 8.42 -3.13
N GLY A 22 11.77 8.12 -2.33
CA GLY A 22 11.63 7.51 -1.02
C GLY A 22 10.79 8.34 -0.05
N ILE A 23 11.00 9.65 0.00
CA ILE A 23 10.21 10.57 0.83
C ILE A 23 8.74 10.59 0.39
N VAL A 24 8.46 10.64 -0.91
CA VAL A 24 7.09 10.62 -1.43
C VAL A 24 6.39 9.31 -1.06
N SER A 25 7.03 8.17 -1.30
CA SER A 25 6.52 6.84 -0.92
C SER A 25 6.28 6.73 0.58
N TRP A 26 7.21 7.23 1.39
CA TRP A 26 7.08 7.24 2.85
C TRP A 26 5.90 8.09 3.32
N ARG A 27 5.71 9.28 2.73
CA ARG A 27 4.57 10.15 3.05
C ARG A 27 3.24 9.50 2.70
N TRP A 28 3.17 8.72 1.63
CA TRP A 28 1.98 7.93 1.30
C TRP A 28 1.72 6.84 2.33
N LEU A 29 2.75 6.10 2.75
CA LEU A 29 2.64 5.10 3.82
C LEU A 29 2.13 5.72 5.13
N GLU A 30 2.72 6.85 5.56
CA GLU A 30 2.29 7.55 6.77
C GLU A 30 0.85 8.07 6.68
N GLY A 31 0.43 8.56 5.51
CA GLY A 31 -0.97 8.89 5.25
C GLY A 31 -1.89 7.68 5.39
N GLY A 32 -1.49 6.55 4.80
CA GLY A 32 -2.20 5.28 4.90
C GLY A 32 -2.37 4.78 6.33
N LYS A 33 -1.32 4.86 7.15
CA LYS A 33 -1.36 4.49 8.58
C LYS A 33 -2.37 5.33 9.34
N ARG A 34 -2.44 6.65 9.07
CA ARG A 34 -3.42 7.54 9.71
C ARG A 34 -4.83 7.18 9.28
N CYS A 35 -5.09 6.99 7.99
CA CYS A 35 -6.39 6.55 7.50
C CYS A 35 -6.81 5.23 8.12
N LEU A 36 -5.91 4.25 8.22
CA LEU A 36 -6.20 2.97 8.88
C LEU A 36 -6.48 3.14 10.39
N ALA A 37 -5.73 3.98 11.09
CA ALA A 37 -5.97 4.24 12.50
C ALA A 37 -7.33 4.91 12.74
N GLU A 38 -7.71 5.87 11.89
CA GLU A 38 -9.02 6.50 11.91
C GLU A 38 -10.14 5.52 11.57
N LEU A 39 -9.92 4.64 10.58
CA LEU A 39 -10.86 3.58 10.22
C LEU A 39 -11.02 2.52 11.32
N GLY A 40 -9.92 2.14 11.98
CA GLY A 40 -9.91 1.24 13.14
C GLY A 40 -10.60 1.86 14.36
N GLY A 41 -10.45 3.17 14.57
CA GLY A 41 -11.30 3.94 15.50
C GLY A 41 -12.77 3.95 15.09
N ALA A 42 -13.03 3.95 13.78
CA ALA A 42 -14.34 3.85 13.16
C ALA A 42 -14.86 2.41 12.98
N ALA A 43 -14.24 1.40 13.60
CA ALA A 43 -14.77 0.03 13.60
C ALA A 43 -16.18 -0.07 14.24
N ARG A 44 -16.63 0.96 14.98
CA ARG A 44 -18.04 1.12 15.36
C ARG A 44 -18.92 1.59 14.20
N ALA A 45 -18.44 2.49 13.35
CA ALA A 45 -19.16 2.97 12.17
C ALA A 45 -19.32 1.86 11.12
N VAL A 46 -18.28 1.04 10.90
CA VAL A 46 -18.39 -0.14 10.01
C VAL A 46 -19.44 -1.12 10.53
N ARG A 47 -19.49 -1.34 11.86
CA ARG A 47 -20.51 -2.18 12.48
C ARG A 47 -21.92 -1.58 12.44
N SER A 48 -22.07 -0.26 12.58
CA SER A 48 -23.38 0.39 12.51
C SER A 48 -23.93 0.41 11.08
N VAL A 49 -23.11 0.79 10.09
CA VAL A 49 -23.47 0.74 8.67
C VAL A 49 -23.85 -0.68 8.26
N ALA A 50 -23.14 -1.68 8.76
CA ALA A 50 -23.44 -3.07 8.47
C ALA A 50 -24.70 -3.61 9.19
N ALA A 51 -25.02 -3.07 10.36
CA ALA A 51 -26.30 -3.34 11.02
C ALA A 51 -27.48 -2.74 10.22
N ASP A 52 -27.27 -1.60 9.56
CA ASP A 52 -28.30 -0.89 8.80
C ASP A 52 -28.40 -1.34 7.34
N LEU A 53 -27.53 -2.25 6.88
CA LEU A 53 -27.57 -2.82 5.54
C LEU A 53 -28.87 -3.62 5.29
N PRO A 54 -29.70 -3.23 4.30
CA PRO A 54 -30.93 -3.95 3.99
C PRO A 54 -30.66 -5.37 3.50
N GLU A 55 -31.59 -6.29 3.73
CA GLU A 55 -31.47 -7.71 3.33
C GLU A 55 -31.27 -7.92 1.82
N SER A 56 -31.69 -6.95 1.01
CA SER A 56 -31.49 -6.95 -0.44
C SER A 56 -30.10 -6.49 -0.88
N HIS A 57 -29.25 -5.98 0.00
CA HIS A 57 -27.98 -5.37 -0.40
C HIS A 57 -27.01 -6.42 -0.96
N PRO A 58 -26.41 -6.19 -2.15
CA PRO A 58 -25.56 -7.18 -2.82
C PRO A 58 -24.34 -7.60 -1.98
N ILE A 59 -23.75 -6.67 -1.22
CA ILE A 59 -22.62 -6.98 -0.32
C ILE A 59 -23.04 -7.90 0.82
N ARG A 60 -24.24 -7.69 1.37
CA ARG A 60 -24.79 -8.56 2.42
C ARG A 60 -25.04 -9.97 1.90
N ARG A 61 -25.69 -10.11 0.74
CA ARG A 61 -25.89 -11.41 0.09
C ARG A 61 -24.57 -12.13 -0.22
N ARG A 62 -23.53 -11.41 -0.66
CA ARG A 62 -22.20 -11.98 -0.91
C ARG A 62 -21.54 -12.49 0.38
N LEU A 63 -21.59 -11.72 1.46
CA LEU A 63 -21.03 -12.09 2.76
C LEU A 63 -21.78 -13.28 3.39
N GLU A 64 -23.11 -13.32 3.28
CA GLU A 64 -23.95 -14.41 3.78
C GLU A 64 -23.78 -15.70 2.95
N ALA A 65 -23.66 -15.59 1.63
CA ALA A 65 -23.47 -16.73 0.73
C ALA A 65 -22.05 -17.32 0.81
N ALA A 66 -21.04 -16.49 1.07
CA ALA A 66 -19.67 -16.92 1.21
C ALA A 66 -18.90 -15.97 2.16
N PRO A 67 -18.57 -16.41 3.39
CA PRO A 67 -17.90 -15.56 4.39
C PRO A 67 -16.45 -15.21 4.04
N VAL A 68 -15.93 -15.73 2.91
CA VAL A 68 -14.55 -15.53 2.42
C VAL A 68 -14.47 -14.49 1.30
N VAL A 69 -15.59 -13.91 0.86
CA VAL A 69 -15.56 -12.96 -0.26
C VAL A 69 -14.76 -11.71 0.11
N GLU A 70 -13.71 -11.43 -0.66
CA GLU A 70 -12.96 -10.19 -0.57
C GLU A 70 -13.86 -9.03 -1.01
N ILE A 71 -13.95 -8.01 -0.16
CA ILE A 71 -14.63 -6.76 -0.46
C ILE A 71 -13.54 -5.77 -0.84
N ALA A 72 -13.67 -5.19 -2.03
CA ALA A 72 -12.73 -4.19 -2.52
C ALA A 72 -12.81 -2.93 -1.65
N LEU A 73 -11.68 -2.24 -1.41
CA LEU A 73 -11.66 -1.02 -0.59
C LEU A 73 -12.56 0.08 -1.17
N GLU A 74 -12.76 0.08 -2.48
CA GLU A 74 -13.69 0.95 -3.20
C GLU A 74 -15.14 0.68 -2.79
N GLU A 75 -15.53 -0.60 -2.69
CA GLU A 75 -16.85 -0.98 -2.21
C GLU A 75 -17.03 -0.56 -0.74
N VAL A 76 -15.98 -0.67 0.08
CA VAL A 76 -16.00 -0.19 1.47
C VAL A 76 -16.17 1.33 1.52
N ALA A 77 -15.46 2.08 0.68
CA ALA A 77 -15.58 3.54 0.63
C ALA A 77 -16.99 3.98 0.21
N VAL A 78 -17.62 3.25 -0.74
CA VAL A 78 -19.02 3.49 -1.13
C VAL A 78 -19.99 3.14 0.00
N LEU A 79 -19.75 2.05 0.74
CA LEU A 79 -20.56 1.69 1.90
C LEU A 79 -20.51 2.74 3.01
N MET A 80 -19.36 3.36 3.21
CA MET A 80 -19.17 4.40 4.22
C MET A 80 -19.63 5.78 3.75
N ALA A 81 -20.26 5.92 2.58
CA ALA A 81 -20.67 7.22 2.05
C ALA A 81 -21.64 7.94 3.00
N GLY A 82 -21.32 9.19 3.36
CA GLY A 82 -22.09 9.99 4.31
C GLY A 82 -21.74 9.77 5.78
N GLU A 83 -20.87 8.80 6.09
CA GLU A 83 -20.38 8.54 7.44
C GLU A 83 -19.02 9.21 7.69
N PRO A 84 -18.65 9.51 8.94
CA PRO A 84 -17.33 10.05 9.26
C PRO A 84 -16.18 9.12 8.84
N ALA A 85 -16.46 7.84 8.61
CA ALA A 85 -15.51 6.84 8.10
C ALA A 85 -15.25 6.92 6.58
N GLU A 86 -16.00 7.74 5.83
CA GLU A 86 -15.86 7.84 4.37
C GLU A 86 -14.47 8.34 3.95
N ALA A 87 -14.03 9.44 4.57
CA ALA A 87 -12.75 10.08 4.25
C ALA A 87 -11.56 9.14 4.46
N PRO A 88 -11.41 8.42 5.60
CA PRO A 88 -10.33 7.45 5.76
C PRO A 88 -10.45 6.25 4.82
N ALA A 89 -11.66 5.77 4.51
CA ALA A 89 -11.86 4.69 3.53
C ALA A 89 -11.40 5.09 2.12
N ARG A 90 -11.79 6.29 1.65
CA ARG A 90 -11.30 6.86 0.39
C ARG A 90 -9.78 7.08 0.40
N GLY A 91 -9.22 7.45 1.55
CA GLY A 91 -7.78 7.59 1.72
C GLY A 91 -7.01 6.27 1.49
N LEU A 92 -7.58 5.14 1.90
CA LEU A 92 -7.00 3.81 1.65
C LEU A 92 -7.14 3.38 0.19
N VAL A 93 -8.24 3.71 -0.49
CA VAL A 93 -8.39 3.52 -1.94
C VAL A 93 -7.31 4.31 -2.69
N LEU A 94 -7.12 5.59 -2.36
CA LEU A 94 -6.06 6.40 -2.96
C LEU A 94 -4.66 5.83 -2.68
N LEU A 95 -4.44 5.18 -1.53
CA LEU A 95 -3.19 4.50 -1.23
C LEU A 95 -2.97 3.29 -2.12
N GLN A 96 -4.03 2.52 -2.42
CA GLN A 96 -3.99 1.40 -3.35
C GLN A 96 -3.60 1.84 -4.76
N ASP A 97 -4.15 2.96 -5.26
CA ASP A 97 -3.72 3.52 -6.55
C ASP A 97 -2.25 3.96 -6.53
N ARG A 98 -1.81 4.56 -5.41
CA ARG A 98 -0.43 5.03 -5.24
C ARG A 98 0.57 3.89 -5.06
N PHE A 99 0.13 2.70 -4.62
CA PHE A 99 1.00 1.53 -4.48
C PHE A 99 1.70 1.17 -5.79
N ILE A 100 1.00 1.28 -6.93
CA ILE A 100 1.58 1.08 -8.26
C ILE A 100 2.76 2.02 -8.48
N TRP A 101 2.63 3.29 -8.09
CA TRP A 101 3.71 4.27 -8.22
C TRP A 101 4.92 3.97 -7.34
N VAL A 102 4.71 3.40 -6.14
CA VAL A 102 5.81 2.99 -5.26
C VAL A 102 6.63 1.87 -5.91
N ASP A 103 5.98 0.88 -6.52
CA ASP A 103 6.67 -0.17 -7.30
C ASP A 103 7.42 0.41 -8.50
N ARG A 104 6.79 1.36 -9.23
CA ARG A 104 7.45 2.07 -10.33
C ARG A 104 8.66 2.86 -9.87
N PHE A 105 8.61 3.52 -8.71
CA PHE A 105 9.76 4.24 -8.16
C PHE A 105 10.92 3.31 -7.81
N ALA A 106 10.65 2.12 -7.28
CA ALA A 106 11.70 1.13 -7.05
C ALA A 106 12.38 0.71 -8.36
N GLN A 107 11.60 0.46 -9.42
CA GLN A 107 12.13 0.16 -10.75
C GLN A 107 12.93 1.35 -11.31
N ILE A 108 12.39 2.57 -11.25
CA ILE A 108 13.05 3.79 -11.76
C ILE A 108 14.38 4.03 -11.05
N ALA A 109 14.48 3.78 -9.74
CA ALA A 109 15.73 3.91 -8.99
C ALA A 109 16.86 3.03 -9.56
N VAL A 110 16.55 1.77 -9.92
CA VAL A 110 17.52 0.88 -10.58
C VAL A 110 17.95 1.44 -11.94
N HIS A 111 16.99 1.86 -12.76
CA HIS A 111 17.27 2.41 -14.10
C HIS A 111 18.11 3.68 -14.03
N LEU A 112 17.85 4.57 -13.06
CA LEU A 112 18.65 5.78 -12.84
C LEU A 112 20.10 5.43 -12.48
N GLY A 113 20.30 4.40 -11.65
CA GLY A 113 21.62 3.92 -11.29
C GLY A 113 22.41 3.43 -12.51
N LEU A 114 21.77 2.59 -13.35
CA LEU A 114 22.34 2.08 -14.60
C LEU A 114 22.67 3.21 -15.58
N LEU A 115 21.75 4.16 -15.78
CA LEU A 115 21.96 5.31 -16.65
C LEU A 115 23.14 6.17 -16.18
N GLY A 116 23.28 6.38 -14.86
CA GLY A 116 24.42 7.07 -14.27
C GLY A 116 25.76 6.37 -14.54
N THR A 117 25.76 5.03 -14.51
CA THR A 117 26.95 4.23 -14.81
C THR A 117 27.32 4.33 -16.28
N VAL A 118 26.35 4.17 -17.19
CA VAL A 118 26.56 4.32 -18.63
C VAL A 118 27.07 5.71 -18.96
N ALA A 119 26.46 6.76 -18.42
CA ALA A 119 26.90 8.14 -18.63
C ALA A 119 28.35 8.37 -18.15
N SER A 120 28.71 7.80 -17.00
CA SER A 120 30.06 7.91 -16.44
C SER A 120 31.11 7.18 -17.30
N LEU A 121 30.73 6.04 -17.90
CA LEU A 121 31.60 5.27 -18.79
C LEU A 121 31.75 5.93 -20.16
N VAL A 122 30.67 6.47 -20.75
CA VAL A 122 30.72 7.22 -22.02
C VAL A 122 31.54 8.50 -21.88
N ALA A 123 31.49 9.15 -20.72
CA ALA A 123 32.31 10.32 -20.43
C ALA A 123 33.79 9.99 -20.14
N ALA A 124 34.14 8.71 -19.96
CA ALA A 124 35.51 8.29 -19.76
C ALA A 124 36.18 8.11 -21.13
N ASP A 125 37.28 8.83 -21.38
CA ASP A 125 38.07 8.66 -22.59
C ASP A 125 38.72 7.25 -22.60
N PRO A 126 38.35 6.37 -23.55
CA PRO A 126 38.87 5.01 -23.60
C PRO A 126 40.36 4.95 -23.98
N SER A 127 40.93 6.03 -24.52
CA SER A 127 42.35 6.10 -24.87
C SER A 127 43.26 6.36 -23.66
N ASN A 128 42.69 6.80 -22.53
CA ASN A 128 43.41 7.06 -21.29
C ASN A 128 43.00 6.09 -20.18
N LEU A 129 43.79 5.03 -20.00
CA LEU A 129 43.55 3.96 -19.02
C LEU A 129 43.50 4.46 -17.57
N ASP A 130 44.26 5.50 -17.21
CA ASP A 130 44.27 6.03 -15.85
C ASP A 130 43.02 6.86 -15.56
N LEU A 131 42.57 7.66 -16.55
CA LEU A 131 41.30 8.36 -16.48
C LEU A 131 40.13 7.37 -16.44
N PHE A 132 40.16 6.32 -17.25
CA PHE A 132 39.14 5.26 -17.21
C PHE A 132 39.06 4.57 -15.85
N ARG A 133 40.21 4.19 -15.27
CA ARG A 133 40.30 3.55 -13.95
C ARG A 133 39.76 4.43 -12.82
N SER A 134 40.02 5.74 -12.87
CA SER A 134 39.50 6.67 -11.87
C SER A 134 37.99 6.92 -11.97
N ARG A 135 37.39 6.74 -13.16
CA ARG A 135 35.94 6.91 -13.40
C ARG A 135 35.10 5.69 -13.05
N LEU A 136 35.67 4.49 -13.11
CA LEU A 136 34.98 3.24 -12.77
C LEU A 136 34.32 3.25 -11.38
N PRO A 137 35.01 3.65 -10.29
CA PRO A 137 34.37 3.76 -8.98
C PRO A 137 33.18 4.73 -8.96
N ILE A 138 33.28 5.87 -9.66
CA ILE A 138 32.20 6.87 -9.74
C ILE A 138 30.98 6.27 -10.44
N ALA A 139 31.20 5.53 -11.53
CA ALA A 139 30.15 4.84 -12.26
C ALA A 139 29.47 3.76 -11.38
N LEU A 140 30.22 3.07 -10.53
CA LEU A 140 29.65 2.10 -9.58
C LEU A 140 28.85 2.78 -8.46
N GLY A 141 29.24 4.00 -8.05
CA GLY A 141 28.53 4.79 -7.05
C GLY A 141 27.08 5.08 -7.42
N THR A 142 26.81 5.44 -8.69
CA THR A 142 25.44 5.69 -9.16
C THR A 142 24.56 4.44 -9.11
N THR A 143 25.10 3.29 -9.54
CA THR A 143 24.39 2.01 -9.48
C THR A 143 24.13 1.59 -8.03
N LEU A 144 25.10 1.79 -7.13
CA LEU A 144 24.94 1.49 -5.71
C LEU A 144 23.76 2.25 -5.10
N TRP A 145 23.67 3.58 -5.32
CA TRP A 145 22.55 4.36 -4.82
C TRP A 145 21.21 3.98 -5.44
N GLY A 146 21.21 3.65 -6.74
CA GLY A 146 20.00 3.13 -7.40
C GLY A 146 19.49 1.84 -6.76
N LEU A 147 20.38 0.90 -6.45
CA LEU A 147 20.04 -0.38 -5.81
C LEU A 147 19.58 -0.19 -4.35
N ILE A 148 20.33 0.57 -3.55
CA ILE A 148 19.94 0.89 -2.16
C ILE A 148 18.57 1.58 -2.15
N GLY A 149 18.35 2.52 -3.07
CA GLY A 149 17.08 3.20 -3.28
C GLY A 149 15.94 2.26 -3.59
N ALA A 150 16.13 1.37 -4.57
CA ALA A 150 15.13 0.39 -4.96
C ALA A 150 14.75 -0.55 -3.81
N LEU A 151 15.73 -1.03 -3.03
CA LEU A 151 15.48 -1.85 -1.86
C LEU A 151 14.70 -1.10 -0.78
N GLY A 152 15.11 0.15 -0.47
CA GLY A 152 14.42 0.98 0.52
C GLY A 152 12.98 1.29 0.11
N ILE A 153 12.75 1.67 -1.15
CA ILE A 153 11.41 1.93 -1.68
C ILE A 153 10.59 0.64 -1.73
N GLY A 154 11.19 -0.49 -2.11
CA GLY A 154 10.53 -1.80 -2.12
C GLY A 154 10.06 -2.23 -0.73
N TRP A 155 10.84 -1.94 0.32
CA TRP A 155 10.43 -2.17 1.71
C TRP A 155 9.22 -1.31 2.11
N VAL A 156 9.17 -0.05 1.65
CA VAL A 156 7.98 0.80 1.82
C VAL A 156 6.78 0.22 1.07
N GLY A 157 6.98 -0.29 -0.14
CA GLY A 157 5.96 -1.00 -0.92
C GLY A 157 5.36 -2.18 -0.14
N GLY A 158 6.20 -3.09 0.36
CA GLY A 158 5.74 -4.23 1.16
C GLY A 158 5.02 -3.82 2.46
N SER A 159 5.43 -2.68 3.04
CA SER A 159 4.73 -2.11 4.21
C SER A 159 3.33 -1.59 3.84
N ILE A 160 3.16 -0.96 2.67
CA ILE A 160 1.86 -0.52 2.16
C ILE A 160 0.96 -1.72 1.88
N GLU A 161 1.48 -2.75 1.21
CA GLU A 161 0.74 -4.00 0.94
C GLU A 161 0.24 -4.65 2.22
N THR A 162 1.11 -4.79 3.23
CA THR A 162 0.75 -5.34 4.54
C THR A 162 -0.34 -4.50 5.22
N LEU A 163 -0.27 -3.18 5.09
CA LEU A 163 -1.26 -2.25 5.65
C LEU A 163 -2.62 -2.39 4.96
N LEU A 164 -2.65 -2.43 3.62
CA LEU A 164 -3.88 -2.64 2.85
C LEU A 164 -4.52 -4.00 3.15
N ALA A 165 -3.71 -5.07 3.24
CA ALA A 165 -4.17 -6.39 3.62
C ALA A 165 -4.73 -6.44 5.06
N ARG A 166 -4.18 -5.64 5.97
CA ARG A 166 -4.74 -5.47 7.32
C ARG A 166 -6.06 -4.70 7.29
N ALA A 167 -6.13 -3.61 6.55
CA ALA A 167 -7.36 -2.82 6.40
C ALA A 167 -8.52 -3.66 5.89
N ASN A 168 -8.30 -4.47 4.84
CA ASN A 168 -9.31 -5.37 4.30
C ASN A 168 -9.79 -6.41 5.31
N ARG A 169 -8.87 -6.98 6.11
CA ARG A 169 -9.24 -7.93 7.17
C ARG A 169 -10.07 -7.25 8.26
N ASP A 170 -9.64 -6.08 8.75
CA ASP A 170 -10.32 -5.36 9.82
C ASP A 170 -11.75 -4.96 9.40
N VAL A 171 -11.94 -4.52 8.16
CA VAL A 171 -13.27 -4.20 7.61
C VAL A 171 -14.13 -5.45 7.49
N ARG A 172 -13.59 -6.53 6.92
CA ARG A 172 -14.31 -7.80 6.77
C ARG A 172 -14.77 -8.35 8.11
N ASP A 173 -13.90 -8.37 9.11
CA ASP A 173 -14.23 -8.85 10.46
C ASP A 173 -15.30 -7.96 11.11
N GLY A 174 -15.24 -6.64 10.87
CA GLY A 174 -16.28 -5.70 11.29
C GLY A 174 -17.65 -6.02 10.68
N LEU A 175 -17.70 -6.26 9.37
CA LEU A 175 -18.92 -6.58 8.62
C LEU A 175 -19.51 -7.95 9.03
N LEU A 176 -18.66 -8.97 9.17
CA LEU A 176 -19.09 -10.30 9.61
C LEU A 176 -19.59 -10.28 11.06
N GLY A 177 -18.90 -9.57 11.96
CA GLY A 177 -19.28 -9.45 13.36
C GLY A 177 -20.67 -8.84 13.54
N SER A 178 -21.03 -7.81 12.76
CA SER A 178 -22.38 -7.24 12.76
C SER A 178 -23.45 -8.20 12.20
N LEU A 179 -23.13 -9.00 11.18
CA LEU A 179 -24.07 -9.97 10.62
C LEU A 179 -24.35 -11.10 11.62
N SER A 180 -23.34 -11.59 12.34
CA SER A 180 -23.50 -12.62 13.37
C SER A 180 -24.34 -12.17 14.57
N GLN A 181 -24.22 -10.91 14.99
CA GLN A 181 -25.03 -10.36 16.10
C GLN A 181 -26.52 -10.20 15.76
N ARG A 182 -26.89 -10.09 14.47
CA ARG A 182 -28.28 -9.95 14.03
C ARG A 182 -29.04 -11.28 13.92
N SER A 183 -28.39 -12.42 14.13
CA SER A 183 -29.05 -13.72 14.08
C SER A 183 -29.44 -14.23 15.48
N PRO A 184 -30.60 -13.84 16.03
CA PRO A 184 -31.40 -14.72 16.84
C PRO A 184 -32.64 -15.05 16.01
N ARG A 185 -32.62 -16.18 15.29
CA ARG A 185 -33.86 -16.80 14.84
C ARG A 185 -34.38 -17.59 16.05
N PRO A 186 -35.47 -17.17 16.72
CA PRO A 186 -36.12 -18.06 17.67
C PRO A 186 -36.58 -19.26 16.85
N GLU A 187 -36.07 -20.44 17.20
CA GLU A 187 -36.65 -21.70 16.77
C GLU A 187 -38.14 -21.62 17.14
N PRO A 188 -39.08 -21.80 16.18
CA PRO A 188 -40.48 -21.82 16.55
C PRO A 188 -40.65 -22.98 17.53
N THR A 189 -40.94 -22.65 18.78
CA THR A 189 -41.29 -23.63 19.80
C THR A 189 -42.41 -24.47 19.20
N PRO A 190 -42.24 -25.80 19.05
CA PRO A 190 -43.33 -26.62 18.55
C PRO A 190 -44.52 -26.44 19.48
N ASP A 191 -45.68 -26.09 18.91
CA ASP A 191 -46.91 -25.96 19.67
C ASP A 191 -47.12 -27.24 20.48
N PRO A 192 -47.47 -27.13 21.78
CA PRO A 192 -47.75 -28.31 22.58
C PRO A 192 -48.90 -29.08 21.90
N PRO A 193 -48.84 -30.42 21.84
CA PRO A 193 -49.89 -31.20 21.24
C PRO A 193 -51.20 -30.91 21.96
N THR A 194 -52.19 -30.43 21.22
CA THR A 194 -53.59 -30.41 21.66
C THR A 194 -54.02 -31.85 21.91
N GLU A 195 -54.06 -32.24 23.18
CA GLU A 195 -54.64 -33.51 23.61
C GLU A 195 -56.16 -33.52 23.32
N PRO A 196 -56.71 -34.60 22.73
CA PRO A 196 -58.14 -34.82 22.60
C PRO A 196 -58.80 -35.31 23.90
#